data_AF-A0A926X243-F1
#
_entry.id   AF-A0A926X243-F1
#
_cell.length_a   1.000
_cell.length_b   1.000
_cell.length_c   1.000
_cell.angle_alpha   90.00
_cell.angle_beta   90.00
_cell.angle_gamma   90.00
#
_symmetry.space_group_name_H-M   'P 1'
#
loop_
_entity.id
_entity.type
_entity.pdbx_description
1 polymer ?
#
loop_
_entity_poly.entity_id
_entity_poly.type
_entity_poly.pdbx_seq_one_letter_code
_entity_poly.pdbx_strand_id
1 'polypeptide(L)'
;MAVFEGTFTQTEPFRMALVIGRFNDLITTKLLEGCQDCLKRHGIDPNPEGTQVDYVWVPGSFEIPLVARQLALSRRYDAIICLGAVIKGQTPHFDYVAAEVSKGIAAAAFQTGVPVVFGVLTTDTMQQALERAGIKSNKGWDYAMNAIEMASLMRQVRAITPDYNGAIAGASASQSLPASLRSAEVDEAIESPS
;
A
#
# COMPACT_ATOMS: atom_id res chain seq x y z
N MET A 1 13.93 -23.81 21.36
CA MET A 1 13.83 -22.39 20.95
C MET A 1 13.05 -22.36 19.65
N ALA A 2 12.01 -21.53 19.52
CA ALA A 2 11.25 -21.41 18.28
C ALA A 2 11.87 -20.34 17.37
N VAL A 3 11.92 -20.59 16.07
CA VAL A 3 12.41 -19.66 15.04
C VAL A 3 11.26 -19.43 14.07
N PHE A 4 10.97 -18.17 13.74
CA PHE A 4 9.92 -17.77 12.81
C PHE A 4 10.54 -16.94 11.69
N GLU A 5 10.36 -17.37 10.46
CA GLU A 5 10.86 -16.71 9.26
C GLU A 5 9.73 -16.59 8.25
N GLY A 6 9.67 -15.45 7.55
CA GLY A 6 8.69 -15.25 6.49
C GLY A 6 9.03 -16.12 5.29
N THR A 7 8.01 -16.60 4.59
CA THR A 7 8.18 -17.46 3.41
C THR A 7 7.42 -16.91 2.21
N PHE A 8 7.93 -17.24 1.01
CA PHE A 8 7.35 -16.80 -0.27
C PHE A 8 6.44 -17.86 -0.92
N THR A 9 6.43 -19.08 -0.38
CA THR A 9 5.65 -20.20 -0.87
C THR A 9 4.50 -20.46 0.10
N GLN A 10 3.40 -19.73 -0.06
CA GLN A 10 2.22 -19.90 0.79
C GLN A 10 1.01 -20.42 0.02
N THR A 11 0.22 -21.22 0.72
CA THR A 11 -0.96 -21.91 0.17
C THR A 11 -2.24 -21.09 0.31
N GLU A 12 -2.31 -20.18 1.28
CA GLU A 12 -3.47 -19.32 1.48
C GLU A 12 -3.32 -17.99 0.75
N PRO A 13 -4.41 -17.45 0.17
CA PRO A 13 -4.36 -16.18 -0.53
C PRO A 13 -4.08 -15.04 0.44
N PHE A 14 -3.11 -14.20 0.09
CA PHE A 14 -2.91 -12.92 0.73
C PHE A 14 -3.86 -11.87 0.17
N ARG A 15 -4.25 -10.93 1.05
CA ARG A 15 -4.85 -9.68 0.64
C ARG A 15 -3.90 -8.52 0.89
N MET A 16 -3.54 -7.82 -0.16
CA MET A 16 -2.60 -6.70 -0.14
C MET A 16 -3.27 -5.40 -0.55
N ALA A 17 -2.69 -4.29 -0.12
CA ALA A 17 -3.07 -2.96 -0.57
C ALA A 17 -1.83 -2.20 -1.04
N LEU A 18 -1.93 -1.50 -2.17
CA LEU A 18 -0.92 -0.57 -2.64
C LEU A 18 -1.43 0.86 -2.48
N VAL A 19 -0.68 1.71 -1.79
CA VAL A 19 -0.96 3.15 -1.67
C VAL A 19 0.06 3.90 -2.51
N ILE A 20 -0.38 4.57 -3.58
CA ILE A 20 0.50 5.05 -4.64
C ILE A 20 0.37 6.57 -4.78
N GLY A 21 1.47 7.28 -4.61
CA GLY A 21 1.56 8.71 -4.94
C GLY A 21 1.56 8.95 -6.45
N ARG A 22 0.67 9.84 -6.93
CA ARG A 22 0.63 10.27 -8.34
C ARG A 22 1.79 11.21 -8.69
N PHE A 23 2.30 11.97 -7.74
CA PHE A 23 3.44 12.85 -7.97
C PHE A 23 4.71 12.04 -8.32
N ASN A 24 5.49 12.51 -9.30
CA ASN A 24 6.59 11.76 -9.94
C ASN A 24 6.16 10.43 -10.59
N ASP A 25 5.06 10.48 -11.36
CA ASP A 25 4.43 9.35 -12.06
C ASP A 25 5.40 8.49 -12.90
N LEU A 26 6.38 9.11 -13.58
CA LEU A 26 7.41 8.43 -14.36
C LEU A 26 8.22 7.43 -13.51
N ILE A 27 8.34 7.69 -12.21
CA ILE A 27 9.05 6.83 -11.25
C ILE A 27 8.05 5.89 -10.56
N THR A 28 6.96 6.41 -10.04
CA THR A 28 6.01 5.61 -9.25
C THR A 28 5.31 4.55 -10.08
N THR A 29 5.04 4.81 -11.36
CA THR A 29 4.48 3.81 -12.29
C THR A 29 5.45 2.67 -12.52
N LYS A 30 6.75 2.94 -12.67
CA LYS A 30 7.74 1.86 -12.84
C LYS A 30 7.94 1.05 -11.57
N LEU A 31 7.90 1.69 -10.40
CA LEU A 31 7.90 0.98 -9.11
C LEU A 31 6.66 0.07 -9.00
N LEU A 32 5.50 0.58 -9.41
CA LEU A 32 4.25 -0.18 -9.43
C LEU A 32 4.36 -1.42 -10.35
N GLU A 33 4.86 -1.26 -11.56
CA GLU A 33 5.10 -2.37 -12.50
C GLU A 33 6.01 -3.44 -11.87
N GLY A 34 7.09 -3.02 -11.20
CA GLY A 34 8.00 -3.92 -10.49
C GLY A 34 7.33 -4.67 -9.33
N CYS A 35 6.48 -3.99 -8.55
CA CYS A 35 5.65 -4.62 -7.52
C CYS A 35 4.72 -5.67 -8.15
N GLN A 36 3.99 -5.31 -9.20
CA GLN A 36 3.01 -6.18 -9.84
C GLN A 36 3.65 -7.44 -10.44
N ASP A 37 4.79 -7.32 -11.13
CA ASP A 37 5.53 -8.47 -11.66
C ASP A 37 5.99 -9.40 -10.53
N CYS A 38 6.50 -8.85 -9.43
CA CYS A 38 6.89 -9.62 -8.26
C CYS A 38 5.69 -10.37 -7.65
N LEU A 39 4.59 -9.68 -7.36
CA LEU A 39 3.38 -10.28 -6.78
C LEU A 39 2.84 -11.41 -7.66
N LYS A 40 2.76 -11.17 -8.97
CA LYS A 40 2.29 -12.17 -9.95
C LYS A 40 3.14 -13.43 -9.94
N ARG A 41 4.47 -13.30 -9.92
CA ARG A 41 5.40 -14.44 -9.91
C ARG A 41 5.39 -15.22 -8.60
N HIS A 42 4.87 -14.63 -7.53
CA HIS A 42 4.66 -15.27 -6.23
C HIS A 42 3.19 -15.71 -6.01
N GLY A 43 2.38 -15.77 -7.08
CA GLY A 43 1.03 -16.33 -7.04
C GLY A 43 -0.03 -15.42 -6.43
N ILE A 44 0.25 -14.12 -6.27
CA ILE A 44 -0.72 -13.12 -5.87
C ILE A 44 -1.21 -12.42 -7.13
N ASP A 45 -2.50 -12.50 -7.44
CA ASP A 45 -3.08 -11.86 -8.63
C ASP A 45 -3.08 -10.33 -8.48
N PRO A 46 -2.26 -9.60 -9.26
CA PRO A 46 -2.25 -8.14 -9.21
C PRO A 46 -3.37 -7.52 -10.06
N ASN A 47 -4.27 -8.29 -10.69
CA ASN A 47 -5.34 -7.72 -11.50
C ASN A 47 -6.22 -6.76 -10.67
N PRO A 48 -6.43 -5.50 -11.11
CA PRO A 48 -7.32 -4.55 -10.43
C PRO A 48 -8.78 -5.00 -10.34
N GLU A 49 -9.23 -5.90 -11.21
CA GLU A 49 -10.57 -6.51 -11.15
C GLU A 49 -10.61 -7.75 -10.24
N GLY A 50 -9.45 -8.20 -9.76
CA GLY A 50 -9.30 -9.31 -8.83
C GLY A 50 -9.67 -8.94 -7.39
N THR A 51 -9.42 -9.87 -6.47
CA THR A 51 -9.79 -9.72 -5.05
C THR A 51 -8.61 -9.65 -4.08
N GLN A 52 -7.39 -9.90 -4.58
CA GLN A 52 -6.20 -10.02 -3.75
C GLN A 52 -5.45 -8.70 -3.55
N VAL A 53 -5.53 -7.76 -4.49
CA VAL A 53 -4.74 -6.52 -4.45
C VAL A 53 -5.62 -5.31 -4.70
N ASP A 54 -5.75 -4.45 -3.68
CA ASP A 54 -6.45 -3.17 -3.80
C ASP A 54 -5.45 -2.04 -4.12
N TYR A 55 -5.76 -1.17 -5.09
CA TYR A 55 -4.91 -0.05 -5.50
C TYR A 55 -5.53 1.29 -5.10
N VAL A 56 -4.83 2.07 -4.28
CA VAL A 56 -5.31 3.34 -3.76
C VAL A 56 -4.36 4.47 -4.16
N TRP A 57 -4.84 5.34 -5.04
CA TRP A 57 -4.05 6.46 -5.56
C TRP A 57 -4.26 7.72 -4.73
N VAL A 58 -3.15 8.33 -4.32
CA VAL A 58 -3.13 9.59 -3.57
C VAL A 58 -2.39 10.69 -4.36
N PRO A 59 -2.66 11.99 -4.09
CA PRO A 59 -2.04 13.08 -4.85
C PRO A 59 -0.51 13.07 -4.80
N GLY A 60 0.09 12.95 -3.61
CA GLY A 60 1.53 12.89 -3.44
C GLY A 60 1.95 12.00 -2.27
N SER A 61 3.27 11.93 -2.04
CA SER A 61 3.84 11.07 -1.00
C SER A 61 3.38 11.44 0.41
N PHE A 62 3.03 12.71 0.64
CA PHE A 62 2.64 13.22 1.96
C PHE A 62 1.31 12.64 2.47
N GLU A 63 0.40 12.26 1.57
CA GLU A 63 -0.88 11.66 1.92
C GLU A 63 -0.81 10.14 2.14
N ILE A 64 0.29 9.49 1.70
CA ILE A 64 0.48 8.04 1.79
C ILE A 64 0.31 7.51 3.23
N PRO A 65 0.97 8.09 4.27
CA PRO A 65 0.83 7.58 5.64
C PRO A 65 -0.60 7.55 6.16
N LEU A 66 -1.39 8.59 5.85
CA LEU A 66 -2.77 8.71 6.31
C LEU A 66 -3.62 7.57 5.73
N VAL A 67 -3.51 7.36 4.42
CA VAL A 67 -4.27 6.33 3.72
C VAL A 67 -3.80 4.93 4.12
N ALA A 68 -2.48 4.71 4.23
CA ALA A 68 -1.93 3.43 4.69
C ALA A 68 -2.44 3.07 6.09
N ARG A 69 -2.48 4.04 7.02
CA ARG A 69 -3.05 3.84 8.35
C ARG A 69 -4.54 3.48 8.30
N GLN A 70 -5.33 4.16 7.46
CA GLN A 70 -6.76 3.90 7.33
C GLN A 70 -7.02 2.48 6.80
N LEU A 71 -6.25 2.05 5.80
CA LEU A 71 -6.33 0.69 5.26
C LEU A 71 -5.92 -0.34 6.32
N ALA A 72 -4.84 -0.08 7.07
CA ALA A 72 -4.37 -0.97 8.13
C ALA A 72 -5.41 -1.15 9.25
N LEU A 73 -6.08 -0.06 9.66
CA LEU A 73 -7.14 -0.09 10.67
C LEU A 73 -8.36 -0.92 10.24
N SER A 74 -8.61 -1.06 8.94
CA SER A 74 -9.69 -1.93 8.45
C SER A 74 -9.44 -3.42 8.77
N ARG A 75 -8.18 -3.81 9.05
CA ARG A 75 -7.72 -5.19 9.28
C ARG A 75 -8.07 -6.17 8.16
N ARG A 76 -8.30 -5.66 6.95
CA ARG A 76 -8.61 -6.47 5.76
C ARG A 76 -7.37 -6.92 5.00
N TYR A 77 -6.21 -6.37 5.31
CA TYR A 77 -4.97 -6.56 4.56
C TYR A 77 -3.93 -7.26 5.42
N ASP A 78 -3.21 -8.21 4.82
CA ASP A 78 -2.08 -8.89 5.43
C ASP A 78 -0.81 -8.02 5.41
N ALA A 79 -0.66 -7.20 4.37
CA ALA A 79 0.40 -6.20 4.25
C ALA A 79 -0.04 -5.06 3.32
N ILE A 80 0.57 -3.89 3.53
CA ILE A 80 0.34 -2.69 2.72
C ILE A 80 1.69 -2.24 2.14
N ILE A 81 1.71 -1.91 0.85
CA ILE A 81 2.89 -1.41 0.16
C ILE A 81 2.67 0.06 -0.20
N CYS A 82 3.50 0.94 0.37
CA CYS A 82 3.45 2.37 0.09
C CYS A 82 4.43 2.69 -1.05
N LEU A 83 3.96 3.22 -2.18
CA LEU A 83 4.79 3.59 -3.32
C LEU A 83 4.79 5.10 -3.55
N GLY A 84 5.98 5.68 -3.63
CA GLY A 84 6.13 7.11 -3.89
C GLY A 84 7.55 7.47 -4.32
N ALA A 85 7.74 8.71 -4.74
CA ALA A 85 9.05 9.26 -5.00
C ALA A 85 9.10 10.73 -4.58
N VAL A 86 10.08 11.07 -3.75
CA VAL A 86 10.41 12.42 -3.31
C VAL A 86 11.83 12.69 -3.82
N ILE A 87 11.95 13.65 -4.74
CA ILE A 87 13.22 13.99 -5.38
C ILE A 87 13.61 15.39 -4.91
N LYS A 88 14.88 15.56 -4.52
CA LYS A 88 15.36 16.81 -3.93
C LYS A 88 15.25 17.97 -4.93
N GLY A 89 14.59 19.05 -4.47
CA GLY A 89 14.47 20.30 -5.19
C GLY A 89 15.45 21.36 -4.67
N GLN A 90 15.12 22.64 -4.88
CA GLN A 90 15.94 23.76 -4.44
C GLN A 90 15.64 24.24 -3.01
N THR A 91 14.56 23.75 -2.40
CA THR A 91 14.10 24.19 -1.08
C THR A 91 14.16 23.05 -0.07
N PRO A 92 14.14 23.37 1.25
CA PRO A 92 14.08 22.35 2.30
C PRO A 92 12.82 21.47 2.29
N HIS A 93 11.85 21.73 1.39
CA HIS A 93 10.61 20.97 1.26
C HIS A 93 10.85 19.45 1.16
N PHE A 94 11.93 19.04 0.47
CA PHE A 94 12.33 17.65 0.38
C PHE A 94 12.53 17.01 1.75
N ASP A 95 13.28 17.67 2.64
CA ASP A 95 13.64 17.11 3.96
C ASP A 95 12.39 16.96 4.84
N TYR A 96 11.49 17.93 4.81
CA TYR A 96 10.23 17.87 5.55
C TYR A 96 9.30 16.77 5.04
N VAL A 97 9.10 16.66 3.72
CA VAL A 97 8.23 15.62 3.15
C VAL A 97 8.83 14.24 3.36
N ALA A 98 10.10 14.03 3.06
CA ALA A 98 10.75 12.73 3.20
C ALA A 98 10.74 12.25 4.66
N ALA A 99 11.03 13.13 5.61
CA ALA A 99 11.04 12.79 7.03
C ALA A 99 9.63 12.44 7.55
N GLU A 100 8.62 13.25 7.26
CA GLU A 100 7.26 13.02 7.76
C GLU A 100 6.59 11.81 7.10
N VAL A 101 6.85 11.55 5.82
CA VAL A 101 6.35 10.34 5.16
C VAL A 101 6.97 9.08 5.77
N SER A 102 8.28 9.09 6.01
CA SER A 102 8.98 7.95 6.62
C SER A 102 8.47 7.67 8.03
N LYS A 103 8.38 8.71 8.88
CA LYS A 103 7.83 8.59 10.24
C LYS A 103 6.38 8.14 10.24
N GLY A 104 5.56 8.72 9.35
CA GLY A 104 4.13 8.41 9.26
C GLY A 104 3.88 6.96 8.86
N ILE A 105 4.61 6.43 7.88
CA ILE A 105 4.50 5.02 7.46
C ILE A 105 4.92 4.09 8.60
N ALA A 106 6.05 4.39 9.26
CA ALA A 106 6.51 3.61 10.41
C ALA A 106 5.48 3.62 11.56
N ALA A 107 4.90 4.79 11.86
CA ALA A 107 3.86 4.93 12.87
C ALA A 107 2.58 4.17 12.50
N ALA A 108 2.18 4.19 11.22
CA ALA A 108 1.02 3.45 10.73
C ALA A 108 1.19 1.93 10.96
N ALA A 109 2.36 1.38 10.65
CA ALA A 109 2.66 -0.03 10.91
C ALA A 109 2.64 -0.34 12.42
N PHE A 110 3.36 0.46 13.22
CA PHE A 110 3.49 0.22 14.65
C PHE A 110 2.16 0.31 15.41
N GLN A 111 1.33 1.32 15.09
CA GLN A 111 0.04 1.53 15.77
C GLN A 111 -1.02 0.48 15.43
N THR A 112 -0.95 -0.10 14.24
CA THR A 112 -2.00 -1.00 13.72
C THR A 112 -1.62 -2.48 13.84
N GLY A 113 -0.32 -2.79 13.92
CA GLY A 113 0.19 -4.16 13.89
C GLY A 113 0.11 -4.82 12.50
N VAL A 114 -0.28 -4.07 11.45
CA VAL A 114 -0.24 -4.53 10.06
C VAL A 114 1.09 -4.09 9.44
N PRO A 115 1.84 -4.97 8.77
CA PRO A 115 3.02 -4.58 8.01
C PRO A 115 2.70 -3.50 6.97
N VAL A 116 3.41 -2.37 7.06
CA VAL A 116 3.38 -1.32 6.05
C VAL A 116 4.79 -1.13 5.50
N VAL A 117 5.01 -1.49 4.24
CA VAL A 117 6.31 -1.39 3.58
C VAL A 117 6.56 0.03 3.13
N PHE A 118 7.70 0.59 3.53
CA PHE A 118 8.19 1.88 3.07
C PHE A 118 8.81 1.77 1.68
N GLY A 119 8.00 1.97 0.64
CA GLY A 119 8.42 1.97 -0.77
C GLY A 119 8.47 3.36 -1.39
N VAL A 120 8.90 4.37 -0.63
CA VAL A 120 9.05 5.75 -1.12
C VAL A 120 10.52 6.03 -1.41
N LEU A 121 10.85 6.31 -2.67
CA LEU A 121 12.20 6.71 -3.04
C LEU A 121 12.49 8.13 -2.57
N THR A 122 13.59 8.31 -1.85
CA THR A 122 14.12 9.62 -1.44
C THR A 122 15.48 9.81 -2.09
N THR A 123 15.55 10.58 -3.17
CA THR A 123 16.77 10.72 -3.99
C THR A 123 17.14 12.18 -4.23
N ASP A 124 18.42 12.44 -4.45
CA ASP A 124 18.90 13.79 -4.75
C ASP A 124 18.61 14.20 -6.20
N THR A 125 18.57 13.24 -7.12
CA THR A 125 18.37 13.50 -8.55
C THR A 125 17.34 12.58 -9.19
N MET A 126 16.77 13.02 -10.32
CA MET A 126 15.87 12.21 -11.15
C MET A 126 16.57 10.95 -11.68
N GLN A 127 17.84 11.06 -12.07
CA GLN A 127 18.62 9.93 -12.55
C GLN A 127 18.76 8.83 -11.48
N GLN A 128 19.06 9.20 -10.22
CA GLN A 128 19.12 8.25 -9.12
C GLN A 128 17.77 7.53 -8.87
N ALA A 129 16.66 8.25 -9.07
CA ALA A 129 15.31 7.67 -8.97
C ALA A 129 15.07 6.64 -10.08
N LEU A 130 15.38 6.99 -11.34
CA LEU A 130 15.25 6.10 -12.49
C LEU A 130 16.10 4.83 -12.37
N GLU A 131 17.33 4.96 -11.87
CA GLU A 131 18.22 3.80 -11.63
C GLU A 131 17.63 2.81 -10.61
N ARG A 132 16.82 3.30 -9.67
CA ARG A 132 16.13 2.51 -8.63
C ARG A 132 14.74 2.05 -9.03
N ALA A 133 14.18 2.58 -10.12
CA ALA A 133 12.84 2.27 -10.60
C ALA A 133 12.87 1.57 -11.98
N GLY A 134 13.93 0.84 -12.32
CA GLY A 134 13.91 -0.10 -13.44
C GLY A 134 15.01 0.03 -14.49
N ILE A 135 15.89 1.03 -14.45
CA ILE A 135 17.04 1.06 -15.40
C ILE A 135 18.13 0.06 -14.99
N LYS A 136 18.48 0.02 -13.70
CA LYS A 136 19.49 -0.90 -13.16
C LYS A 136 18.89 -1.93 -12.22
N SER A 137 17.97 -1.48 -11.38
CA SER A 137 17.22 -2.28 -10.42
C SER A 137 15.83 -1.66 -10.28
N ASN A 138 14.84 -2.48 -9.94
CA ASN A 138 13.50 -1.99 -9.61
C ASN A 138 13.18 -2.28 -8.15
N LYS A 139 13.24 -1.22 -7.33
CA LYS A 139 12.94 -1.31 -5.90
C LYS A 139 11.49 -1.71 -5.62
N GLY A 140 10.57 -1.53 -6.58
CA GLY A 140 9.22 -2.08 -6.50
C GLY A 140 9.20 -3.58 -6.27
N TRP A 141 10.08 -4.33 -6.93
CA TRP A 141 10.21 -5.77 -6.71
C TRP A 141 10.59 -6.07 -5.25
N ASP A 142 11.60 -5.39 -4.72
CA ASP A 142 12.07 -5.56 -3.35
C ASP A 142 10.96 -5.22 -2.34
N TYR A 143 10.16 -4.18 -2.61
CA TYR A 143 9.03 -3.78 -1.74
C TYR A 143 7.94 -4.85 -1.69
N ALA A 144 7.61 -5.46 -2.82
CA ALA A 144 6.66 -6.56 -2.88
C ALA A 144 7.19 -7.82 -2.16
N MET A 145 8.46 -8.17 -2.34
CA MET A 145 9.10 -9.26 -1.60
C MET A 145 9.00 -9.04 -0.08
N ASN A 146 9.40 -7.86 0.39
CA ASN A 146 9.33 -7.52 1.82
C ASN A 146 7.88 -7.62 2.35
N ALA A 147 6.89 -7.22 1.56
CA ALA A 147 5.49 -7.33 1.94
C ALA A 147 5.02 -8.79 2.06
N ILE A 148 5.37 -9.64 1.10
CA ILE A 148 5.03 -11.08 1.13
C ILE A 148 5.66 -11.75 2.36
N GLU A 149 6.94 -11.48 2.60
CA GLU A 149 7.67 -12.06 3.72
C GLU A 149 7.10 -11.61 5.07
N MET A 150 6.85 -10.32 5.23
CA MET A 150 6.26 -9.78 6.46
C MET A 150 4.82 -10.24 6.67
N ALA A 151 4.02 -10.36 5.60
CA ALA A 151 2.67 -10.92 5.68
C ALA A 151 2.70 -12.36 6.21
N SER A 152 3.62 -13.18 5.69
CA SER A 152 3.87 -14.56 6.14
C SER A 152 4.23 -14.62 7.62
N LEU A 153 5.26 -13.85 7.99
CA LEU A 153 5.81 -13.84 9.33
C LEU A 153 4.75 -13.38 10.34
N MET A 154 4.01 -12.32 10.02
CA MET A 154 3.00 -11.80 10.93
C MET A 154 1.82 -12.76 11.13
N ARG A 155 1.48 -13.60 10.15
CA ARG A 155 0.51 -14.69 10.38
C ARG A 155 1.04 -15.70 11.40
N GLN A 156 2.31 -16.09 11.31
CA GLN A 156 2.94 -17.01 12.27
C GLN A 156 3.01 -16.39 13.68
N VAL A 157 3.41 -15.12 13.80
CA VAL A 157 3.50 -14.40 15.09
C VAL A 157 2.12 -14.22 15.74
N ARG A 158 1.08 -13.92 14.95
CA ARG A 158 -0.30 -13.81 15.48
C ARG A 158 -0.83 -15.15 15.99
N ALA A 159 -0.49 -16.27 15.36
CA ALA A 159 -0.96 -17.59 15.78
C ALA A 159 -0.51 -17.98 17.20
N ILE A 160 0.61 -17.44 17.69
CA ILE A 160 1.14 -17.72 19.03
C ILE A 160 0.87 -16.61 20.05
N THR A 161 0.35 -15.46 19.61
CA THR A 161 0.02 -14.34 20.48
C THR A 161 -1.49 -14.34 20.68
N PRO A 162 -2.03 -14.89 21.78
CA PRO A 162 -3.48 -14.83 22.03
C PRO A 162 -3.95 -13.37 22.04
N ASP A 163 -5.09 -13.11 21.40
CA ASP A 163 -5.67 -11.79 21.18
C ASP A 163 -5.87 -11.00 22.49
N TYR A 164 -4.90 -10.18 22.89
CA TYR A 164 -5.10 -9.16 23.92
C TYR A 164 -5.99 -7.99 23.42
N ASN A 165 -6.13 -7.83 22.10
CA ASN A 165 -6.87 -6.73 21.47
C ASN A 165 -8.38 -7.00 21.30
N GLY A 166 -8.86 -8.22 21.56
CA GLY A 166 -10.30 -8.54 21.51
C GLY A 166 -11.13 -7.72 22.51
N ALA A 167 -10.51 -7.24 23.60
CA ALA A 167 -11.17 -6.40 24.60
C ALA A 167 -11.47 -4.96 24.12
N ILE A 168 -10.80 -4.47 23.07
CA ILE A 168 -11.02 -3.11 22.53
C ILE A 168 -11.93 -3.14 21.29
N ALA A 169 -12.02 -4.28 20.60
CA ALA A 169 -12.75 -4.43 19.33
C ALA A 169 -14.25 -4.78 19.47
N GLY A 170 -14.79 -4.85 20.69
CA GLY A 170 -16.22 -5.07 20.94
C GLY A 170 -17.16 -3.94 20.44
N ALA A 171 -16.63 -2.90 19.81
CA ALA A 171 -17.38 -1.73 19.35
C ALA A 171 -17.06 -1.34 17.89
N SER A 172 -17.20 -2.27 16.93
CA SER A 172 -17.82 -1.98 15.62
C SER A 172 -17.75 -3.22 14.72
N ALA A 173 -18.68 -4.14 14.92
CA ALA A 173 -18.96 -5.17 13.93
C ALA A 173 -19.55 -4.53 12.66
N SER A 174 -19.07 -5.01 11.51
CA SER A 174 -19.76 -5.05 10.21
C SER A 174 -20.38 -3.75 9.67
N GLN A 175 -19.77 -3.21 8.61
CA GLN A 175 -20.52 -2.85 7.40
C GLN A 175 -19.55 -2.75 6.22
N SER A 176 -19.63 -3.74 5.35
CA SER A 176 -19.14 -3.67 3.97
C SER A 176 -19.73 -2.43 3.30
N LEU A 177 -18.89 -1.59 2.71
CA LEU A 177 -19.31 -0.43 1.91
C LEU A 177 -20.25 -0.90 0.78
N PRO A 178 -21.44 -0.27 0.59
CA PRO A 178 -22.34 -0.64 -0.50
C PRO A 178 -21.73 -0.28 -1.86
N ALA A 179 -21.88 -1.20 -2.82
CA ALA A 179 -21.48 -1.00 -4.20
C ALA A 179 -22.52 -0.14 -4.94
N SER A 180 -22.36 1.19 -4.94
CA SER A 180 -22.98 2.05 -5.96
C SER A 180 -22.42 3.47 -5.92
N LEU A 181 -21.33 3.71 -6.66
CA LEU A 181 -21.02 5.02 -7.24
C LEU A 181 -20.54 4.79 -8.67
N ARG A 182 -21.48 4.42 -9.56
CA ARG A 182 -21.31 4.62 -11.00
C ARG A 182 -21.90 5.99 -11.33
N SER A 183 -21.02 6.83 -11.86
CA SER A 183 -21.23 8.06 -12.63
C SER A 183 -22.66 8.61 -12.74
N ALA A 184 -22.79 9.88 -12.32
CA ALA A 184 -23.84 10.76 -12.77
C ALA A 184 -23.83 10.88 -14.30
N GLU A 185 -24.96 10.55 -14.93
CA GLU A 185 -25.33 11.11 -16.23
C GLU A 185 -26.43 12.13 -16.01
N VAL A 186 -26.23 13.26 -16.68
CA VAL A 186 -27.00 14.51 -16.66
C VAL A 186 -27.96 14.48 -17.85
N ASP A 187 -29.08 15.21 -17.72
CA ASP A 187 -30.08 15.56 -18.73
C ASP A 187 -31.09 14.45 -19.13
N GLU A 188 -32.40 14.66 -19.25
CA GLU A 188 -33.15 15.90 -19.51
C GLU A 188 -34.62 15.66 -19.07
N ALA A 189 -35.19 16.55 -18.26
CA ALA A 189 -36.62 16.63 -18.00
C ALA A 189 -37.10 18.02 -18.42
N ILE A 190 -37.74 18.12 -19.58
CA ILE A 190 -38.61 19.23 -19.93
C ILE A 190 -39.99 18.63 -20.24
N GLU A 191 -40.85 18.66 -19.23
CA GLU A 191 -42.30 18.67 -19.42
C GLU A 191 -42.69 19.96 -20.16
N SER A 192 -43.66 19.87 -21.07
CA SER A 192 -44.89 20.68 -20.96
C SER A 192 -45.94 20.25 -22.00
N PRO A 193 -47.23 20.57 -21.77
CA PRO A 193 -48.35 19.71 -22.15
C PRO A 193 -49.19 20.24 -23.31
N SER A 194 -49.94 19.33 -23.95
CA SER A 194 -51.24 19.60 -24.58
C SER A 194 -51.98 18.29 -24.82
#